data_AF-A0A3B3XK68-F1
#
_entry.id   AF-A0A3B3XK68-F1
#
_cell.length_a   1.000
_cell.length_b   1.000
_cell.length_c   1.000
_cell.angle_alpha   90.00
_cell.angle_beta   90.00
_cell.angle_gamma   90.00
#
_symmetry.space_group_name_H-M   'P 1'
#
loop_
_entity.id
_entity.type
_entity.pdbx_description
1 polymer ?
#
loop_
_entity_poly.entity_id
_entity_poly.type
_entity_poly.pdbx_seq_one_letter_code
_entity_poly.pdbx_strand_id
1 'polypeptide(L)'
;FDFTDIWHEASQSTWQNATFFRITFRETRVFSPPPFYPPVAAMAWVFLYVSAILLLPFVRGDLTAALGDTVKLSSQINCGERTAELIRRLSDHSSVRMAALVNGVHQPVEEYSLRLNISSSGIFLKNVNYNDNGHYEFICGDNIERIIELRVVFISNISASEGEPRKLPCFSLTQGVDVKFVQWETNGQLVIKVDLGDLSLILERVQLEDQGDYYCYVQKDSKERGDPAAWRLRVRQERPSIKTFTTPSVSIKLGAYLIFAHLYINKLFKKTGV
;
A
#
# COMPACT_ATOMS: atom_id res chain seq x y z
N PHE A 1 20.44 -0.72 25.95
CA PHE A 1 21.60 -1.28 25.23
C PHE A 1 21.76 -0.48 23.96
N ASP A 2 22.76 0.38 23.97
CA ASP A 2 23.06 1.39 22.96
C ASP A 2 23.97 0.77 21.88
N PHE A 3 23.74 1.09 20.61
CA PHE A 3 24.32 0.39 19.45
C PHE A 3 25.48 1.16 18.79
N THR A 4 26.19 2.00 19.55
CA THR A 4 27.33 2.78 19.05
C THR A 4 28.72 2.23 19.39
N ASP A 5 28.82 1.13 20.15
CA ASP A 5 30.12 0.61 20.65
C ASP A 5 30.75 -0.53 19.84
N ILE A 6 30.15 -0.97 18.72
CA ILE A 6 30.70 -2.13 17.94
C ILE A 6 31.55 -1.69 16.75
N TRP A 7 31.62 -0.40 16.42
CA TRP A 7 32.40 0.10 15.28
C TRP A 7 33.78 0.68 15.60
N HIS A 8 34.24 0.60 16.85
CA HIS A 8 35.58 1.07 17.22
C HIS A 8 36.58 -0.02 17.64
N GLU A 9 36.17 -1.28 17.75
CA GLU A 9 37.03 -2.37 18.26
C GLU A 9 37.31 -3.49 17.25
N ALA A 10 37.18 -3.19 15.95
CA ALA A 10 37.63 -4.08 14.86
C ALA A 10 38.72 -3.43 13.97
N SER A 11 39.37 -2.35 14.45
CA SER A 11 40.43 -1.63 13.71
C SER A 11 41.85 -1.78 14.27
N GLN A 12 42.09 -2.59 15.32
CA GLN A 12 43.39 -2.62 15.99
C GLN A 12 44.04 -3.99 16.28
N SER A 13 43.46 -5.15 15.93
CA SER A 13 44.00 -6.45 16.41
C SER A 13 44.55 -7.44 15.36
N THR A 14 44.85 -7.01 14.13
CA THR A 14 45.47 -7.93 13.13
C THR A 14 46.47 -7.22 12.20
N TRP A 15 47.41 -6.46 12.78
CA TRP A 15 48.67 -6.10 12.09
C TRP A 15 49.88 -6.32 13.01
N GLN A 16 50.02 -7.53 13.55
CA GLN A 16 51.30 -8.02 14.05
C GLN A 16 51.46 -9.47 13.59
N ASN A 17 52.14 -9.63 12.46
CA ASN A 17 52.88 -10.82 11.97
C ASN A 17 52.84 -10.85 10.43
N ALA A 18 53.50 -9.89 9.80
CA ALA A 18 53.87 -9.97 8.39
C ALA A 18 55.40 -9.98 8.29
N THR A 19 55.94 -11.15 8.00
CA THR A 19 57.33 -11.40 7.67
C THR A 19 57.76 -10.51 6.50
N PHE A 20 58.86 -9.78 6.70
CA PHE A 20 59.46 -8.89 5.70
C PHE A 20 59.82 -9.64 4.41
N PHE A 21 59.12 -9.36 3.32
CA PHE A 21 59.67 -9.52 1.96
C PHE A 21 60.06 -8.14 1.43
N ARG A 22 61.37 -7.91 1.35
CA ARG A 22 61.97 -6.68 0.84
C ARG A 22 61.96 -6.74 -0.70
N ILE A 23 60.93 -6.19 -1.34
CA ILE A 23 60.93 -5.99 -2.79
C ILE A 23 61.58 -4.63 -3.08
N THR A 24 62.75 -4.66 -3.71
CA THR A 24 63.48 -3.51 -4.22
C THR A 24 62.79 -3.00 -5.49
N PHE A 25 62.24 -1.79 -5.45
CA PHE A 25 61.74 -1.11 -6.65
C PHE A 25 62.94 -0.56 -7.44
N ARG A 26 63.15 -1.12 -8.63
CA ARG A 26 64.07 -0.59 -9.64
C ARG A 26 63.34 0.48 -10.46
N GLU A 27 63.99 1.62 -10.58
CA GLU A 27 63.52 2.82 -11.25
C GLU A 27 63.34 2.63 -12.76
N THR A 28 62.51 3.51 -13.36
CA THR A 28 62.30 3.82 -14.79
C THR A 28 61.18 3.11 -15.55
N ARG A 29 60.06 3.82 -15.74
CA ARG A 29 59.69 4.38 -17.06
C ARG A 29 58.54 5.38 -16.91
N VAL A 30 58.77 6.59 -17.42
CA VAL A 30 57.77 7.65 -17.62
C VAL A 30 56.69 7.10 -18.55
N PHE A 31 55.48 6.90 -18.03
CA PHE A 31 54.30 6.58 -18.83
C PHE A 31 53.55 7.88 -19.10
N SER A 32 53.52 8.30 -20.35
CA SER A 32 52.69 9.40 -20.83
C SER A 32 51.21 9.11 -20.54
N PRO A 33 50.40 10.12 -20.15
CA PRO A 33 48.96 9.90 -19.95
C PRO A 33 48.28 9.58 -21.30
N PRO A 34 47.30 8.67 -21.33
CA PRO A 34 46.52 8.42 -22.54
C PRO A 34 45.61 9.63 -22.85
N PRO A 35 45.19 9.82 -24.12
CA PRO A 35 44.44 10.98 -24.52
C PRO A 35 43.07 11.02 -23.83
N PHE A 36 42.65 12.24 -23.51
CA PHE A 36 41.35 12.61 -22.97
C PHE A 36 40.21 11.86 -23.67
N TYR A 37 39.52 10.99 -22.94
CA TYR A 37 38.21 10.47 -23.34
C TYR A 37 37.17 11.60 -23.26
N PRO A 38 36.30 11.78 -24.27
CA PRO A 38 35.27 12.81 -24.23
C PRO A 38 34.22 12.50 -23.13
N PRO A 39 33.70 13.51 -22.42
CA PRO A 39 32.82 13.36 -21.24
C PRO A 39 31.44 12.72 -21.54
N VAL A 40 31.13 12.51 -22.82
CA VAL A 40 29.84 11.95 -23.26
C VAL A 40 29.73 10.45 -22.95
N ALA A 41 30.86 9.74 -22.94
CA ALA A 41 30.86 8.32 -22.62
C ALA A 41 30.47 8.07 -21.16
N ALA A 42 31.08 8.76 -20.20
CA ALA A 42 30.80 8.57 -18.77
C ALA A 42 29.33 8.82 -18.40
N MET A 43 28.67 9.78 -19.03
CA MET A 43 27.24 10.06 -18.80
C MET A 43 26.33 8.94 -19.31
N ALA A 44 26.67 8.32 -20.45
CA ALA A 44 25.88 7.20 -21.00
C ALA A 44 25.90 5.96 -20.09
N TRP A 45 27.03 5.67 -19.43
CA TRP A 45 27.12 4.58 -18.44
C TRP A 45 26.26 4.87 -17.20
N VAL A 46 26.21 6.12 -16.73
CA VAL A 46 25.34 6.51 -15.61
C VAL A 46 23.86 6.37 -15.99
N PHE A 47 23.46 6.82 -17.19
CA PHE A 47 22.07 6.66 -17.65
C PHE A 47 21.66 5.19 -17.82
N LEU A 48 22.54 4.32 -18.34
CA LEU A 48 22.29 2.88 -18.45
C LEU A 48 22.22 2.19 -17.07
N TYR A 49 23.04 2.63 -16.11
CA TYR A 49 23.04 2.08 -14.76
C TYR A 49 21.81 2.52 -13.94
N VAL A 50 21.40 3.78 -14.07
CA VAL A 50 20.18 4.31 -13.41
C VAL A 50 18.91 3.70 -14.03
N SER A 51 18.88 3.49 -15.34
CA SER A 51 17.76 2.81 -16.01
C SER A 51 17.70 1.31 -15.69
N ALA A 52 18.83 0.63 -15.49
CA ALA A 52 18.86 -0.75 -14.99
C ALA A 52 18.33 -0.86 -13.54
N ILE A 53 18.62 0.13 -12.67
CA ILE A 53 18.08 0.17 -11.30
C ILE A 53 16.57 0.42 -11.30
N LEU A 54 16.05 1.24 -12.23
CA LEU A 54 14.61 1.49 -12.42
C LEU A 54 13.84 0.30 -13.02
N LEU A 55 14.54 -0.69 -13.60
CA LEU A 55 13.96 -1.89 -14.21
C LEU A 55 14.08 -3.14 -13.33
N LEU A 56 14.65 -3.06 -12.13
CA LEU A 56 14.61 -4.17 -11.20
C LEU A 56 13.14 -4.40 -10.78
N PRO A 57 12.56 -5.58 -11.04
CA PRO A 57 11.26 -5.90 -10.50
C PRO A 57 11.33 -5.71 -8.99
N PHE A 58 10.39 -4.97 -8.43
CA PHE A 58 10.34 -4.65 -7.02
C PHE A 58 10.22 -5.96 -6.23
N VAL A 59 11.36 -6.48 -5.75
CA VAL A 59 11.43 -7.79 -5.09
C VAL A 59 10.68 -7.74 -3.76
N ARG A 60 10.71 -6.60 -3.06
CA ARG A 60 10.14 -6.45 -1.71
C ARG A 60 8.78 -5.76 -1.75
N GLY A 61 7.75 -6.36 -1.17
CA GLY A 61 6.45 -5.72 -0.94
C GLY A 61 6.04 -5.78 0.52
N ASP A 62 5.29 -4.78 0.96
CA ASP A 62 4.67 -4.77 2.29
C ASP A 62 3.17 -5.04 2.13
N LEU A 63 2.62 -5.90 2.98
CA LEU A 63 1.21 -6.29 2.93
C LEU A 63 0.59 -6.18 4.32
N THR A 64 -0.40 -5.32 4.49
CA THR A 64 -1.21 -5.26 5.72
C THR A 64 -2.55 -5.95 5.49
N ALA A 65 -3.00 -6.77 6.44
CA ALA A 65 -4.25 -7.52 6.34
C ALA A 65 -5.01 -7.59 7.67
N ALA A 66 -6.34 -7.66 7.61
CA ALA A 66 -7.15 -7.85 8.80
C ALA A 66 -7.06 -9.29 9.31
N LEU A 67 -7.17 -9.46 10.63
CA LEU A 67 -7.36 -10.78 11.23
C LEU A 67 -8.53 -11.52 10.57
N GLY A 68 -8.27 -12.73 10.08
CA GLY A 68 -9.25 -13.59 9.40
C GLY A 68 -9.36 -13.38 7.88
N ASP A 69 -8.70 -12.39 7.31
CA ASP A 69 -8.70 -12.16 5.85
C ASP A 69 -7.98 -13.30 5.10
N THR A 70 -8.16 -13.30 3.77
CA THR A 70 -7.34 -14.11 2.86
C THR A 70 -6.40 -13.18 2.09
N VAL A 71 -5.11 -13.46 2.15
CA VAL A 71 -4.07 -12.62 1.54
C VAL A 71 -3.38 -13.32 0.40
N LYS A 72 -2.94 -12.56 -0.60
CA LYS A 72 -2.19 -13.08 -1.74
C LYS A 72 -0.69 -12.89 -1.49
N LEU A 73 0.03 -13.99 -1.30
CA LEU A 73 1.48 -13.99 -1.01
C LEU A 73 2.34 -14.00 -2.27
N SER A 74 1.80 -14.43 -3.41
CA SER A 74 2.49 -14.29 -4.69
C SER A 74 1.50 -14.25 -5.83
N SER A 75 1.73 -13.35 -6.80
CA SER A 75 1.05 -13.37 -8.12
C SER A 75 1.76 -14.26 -9.13
N GLN A 76 3.00 -14.65 -8.84
CA GLN A 76 3.80 -15.51 -9.70
C GLN A 76 3.87 -16.91 -9.09
N ILE A 77 3.56 -17.90 -9.93
CA ILE A 77 3.69 -19.33 -9.60
C ILE A 77 4.47 -20.08 -10.68
N ASN A 78 4.94 -19.38 -11.71
CA ASN A 78 5.63 -20.00 -12.82
C ASN A 78 7.12 -19.67 -12.71
N CYS A 79 7.92 -20.72 -12.53
CA CYS A 79 9.38 -20.66 -12.49
C CYS A 79 10.04 -21.25 -13.75
N GLY A 80 9.25 -21.58 -14.78
CA GLY A 80 9.68 -22.38 -15.92
C GLY A 80 9.98 -23.81 -15.48
N GLU A 81 11.13 -24.33 -15.88
CA GLU A 81 11.60 -25.67 -15.49
C GLU A 81 12.29 -25.69 -14.12
N ARG A 82 12.47 -24.54 -13.47
CA ARG A 82 13.11 -24.45 -12.16
C ARG A 82 12.19 -24.96 -11.05
N THR A 83 12.81 -25.40 -9.95
CA THR A 83 12.10 -25.65 -8.69
C THR A 83 11.44 -24.36 -8.19
N ALA A 84 10.43 -24.50 -7.35
CA ALA A 84 9.64 -23.38 -6.88
C ALA A 84 9.14 -23.63 -5.46
N GLU A 85 9.42 -22.69 -4.56
CA GLU A 85 9.10 -22.81 -3.13
C GLU A 85 8.53 -21.51 -2.58
N LEU A 86 7.57 -21.65 -1.65
CA LEU A 86 7.16 -20.57 -0.76
C LEU A 86 7.65 -20.93 0.64
N ILE A 87 8.43 -20.03 1.24
CA ILE A 87 8.90 -20.18 2.61
C ILE A 87 8.50 -18.98 3.46
N ARG A 88 8.43 -19.20 4.76
CA ARG A 88 8.32 -18.15 5.78
C ARG A 88 9.57 -18.14 6.64
N ARG A 89 10.21 -16.98 6.78
CA ARG A 89 11.32 -16.77 7.72
C ARG A 89 10.79 -16.53 9.12
N LEU A 90 11.36 -17.21 10.09
CA LEU A 90 11.06 -17.06 11.51
C LEU A 90 12.09 -16.13 12.17
N SER A 91 11.77 -15.66 13.37
CA SER A 91 12.60 -14.72 14.12
C SER A 91 13.95 -15.27 14.54
N ASP A 92 14.11 -16.59 14.60
CA ASP A 92 15.36 -17.29 14.89
C ASP A 92 16.23 -17.54 13.64
N HIS A 93 15.92 -16.86 12.53
CA HIS A 93 16.52 -17.02 11.21
C HIS A 93 16.27 -18.38 10.53
N SER A 94 15.51 -19.28 11.16
CA SER A 94 15.05 -20.50 10.50
C SER A 94 13.97 -20.18 9.46
N SER A 95 13.67 -21.16 8.60
CA SER A 95 12.63 -21.04 7.58
C SER A 95 11.70 -22.23 7.61
N VAL A 96 10.40 -21.96 7.49
CA VAL A 96 9.37 -22.99 7.32
C VAL A 96 8.93 -23.01 5.87
N ARG A 97 9.03 -24.17 5.23
CA ARG A 97 8.48 -24.38 3.90
C ARG A 97 6.97 -24.50 3.97
N MET A 98 6.28 -23.73 3.14
CA MET A 98 4.82 -23.65 3.13
C MET A 98 4.22 -24.32 1.89
N ALA A 99 4.89 -24.20 0.75
CA ALA A 99 4.50 -24.85 -0.50
C ALA A 99 5.74 -25.16 -1.35
N ALA A 100 5.64 -26.18 -2.19
CA ALA A 100 6.70 -26.58 -3.12
C ALA A 100 6.12 -27.16 -4.42
N LEU A 101 6.96 -27.22 -5.45
CA LEU A 101 6.65 -27.90 -6.70
C LEU A 101 6.75 -29.42 -6.52
N VAL A 102 5.64 -30.14 -6.69
CA VAL A 102 5.55 -31.60 -6.60
C VAL A 102 4.98 -32.12 -7.92
N ASN A 103 5.76 -32.96 -8.63
CA ASN A 103 5.38 -33.49 -9.96
C ASN A 103 4.96 -32.40 -10.96
N GLY A 104 5.66 -31.26 -10.94
CA GLY A 104 5.36 -30.12 -11.82
C GLY A 104 4.14 -29.27 -11.41
N VAL A 105 3.51 -29.56 -10.26
CA VAL A 105 2.37 -28.81 -9.73
C VAL A 105 2.73 -28.22 -8.38
N HIS A 106 2.45 -26.93 -8.19
CA HIS A 106 2.62 -26.31 -6.87
C HIS A 106 1.61 -26.88 -5.88
N GLN A 107 2.11 -27.42 -4.78
CA GLN A 107 1.30 -28.00 -3.72
C GLN A 107 1.67 -27.40 -2.36
N PRO A 108 0.69 -27.17 -1.49
CA PRO A 108 0.97 -26.82 -0.11
C PRO A 108 1.62 -28.01 0.61
N VAL A 109 2.51 -27.71 1.55
CA VAL A 109 2.98 -28.72 2.52
C VAL A 109 1.79 -29.14 3.40
N GLU A 110 1.78 -30.38 3.88
CA GLU A 110 0.65 -30.99 4.61
C GLU A 110 0.12 -30.08 5.74
N GLU A 111 1.01 -29.50 6.53
CA GLU A 111 0.72 -28.61 7.66
C GLU A 111 -0.05 -27.34 7.24
N TYR A 112 0.13 -26.92 5.99
CA TYR A 112 -0.49 -25.72 5.41
C TYR A 112 -1.60 -26.05 4.41
N SER A 113 -1.92 -27.33 4.18
CA SER A 113 -2.89 -27.79 3.17
C SER A 113 -4.28 -27.16 3.31
N LEU A 114 -4.75 -26.96 4.54
CA LEU A 114 -6.06 -26.35 4.82
C LEU A 114 -6.05 -24.81 4.76
N ARG A 115 -4.87 -24.20 4.86
CA ARG A 115 -4.71 -22.75 4.97
C ARG A 115 -4.25 -22.11 3.68
N LEU A 116 -3.53 -22.84 2.83
CA LEU A 116 -3.09 -22.35 1.53
C LEU A 116 -4.05 -22.74 0.43
N ASN A 117 -4.28 -21.80 -0.48
CA ASN A 117 -4.91 -22.06 -1.76
C ASN A 117 -3.95 -21.62 -2.86
N ILE A 118 -3.60 -22.56 -3.73
CA ILE A 118 -2.71 -22.32 -4.86
C ILE A 118 -3.53 -22.49 -6.13
N SER A 119 -3.53 -21.47 -6.96
CA SER A 119 -4.22 -21.47 -8.26
C SER A 119 -3.37 -20.75 -9.29
N SER A 120 -3.76 -20.81 -10.56
CA SER A 120 -3.11 -20.06 -11.66
C SER A 120 -2.98 -18.56 -11.38
N SER A 121 -3.84 -18.00 -10.54
CA SER A 121 -3.82 -16.58 -10.18
C SER A 121 -2.83 -16.22 -9.07
N GLY A 122 -2.30 -17.20 -8.32
CA GLY A 122 -1.35 -16.95 -7.23
C GLY A 122 -1.44 -17.93 -6.07
N ILE A 123 -0.65 -17.65 -5.04
CA ILE A 123 -0.66 -18.37 -3.76
C ILE A 123 -1.35 -17.50 -2.70
N PHE A 124 -2.37 -18.05 -2.06
CA PHE A 124 -3.21 -17.36 -1.09
C PHE A 124 -3.14 -18.03 0.27
N LEU A 125 -2.95 -17.25 1.33
CA LEU A 125 -3.05 -17.68 2.72
C LEU A 125 -4.40 -17.26 3.29
N LYS A 126 -5.22 -18.24 3.68
CA LYS A 126 -6.58 -18.04 4.22
C LYS A 126 -6.56 -17.85 5.72
N ASN A 127 -7.57 -17.12 6.20
CA ASN A 127 -7.85 -16.93 7.62
C ASN A 127 -6.58 -16.55 8.38
N VAL A 128 -5.96 -15.45 7.96
CA VAL A 128 -4.69 -14.98 8.55
C VAL A 128 -4.87 -14.72 10.04
N ASN A 129 -3.87 -15.09 10.83
CA ASN A 129 -3.82 -14.90 12.27
C ASN A 129 -2.55 -14.16 12.69
N TYR A 130 -2.48 -13.67 13.92
CA TYR A 130 -1.32 -12.90 14.40
C TYR A 130 0.01 -13.65 14.31
N ASN A 131 0.00 -14.98 14.40
CA ASN A 131 1.23 -15.77 14.28
C ASN A 131 1.66 -15.95 12.83
N ASP A 132 0.93 -15.41 11.85
CA ASP A 132 1.36 -15.33 10.46
C ASP A 132 2.13 -14.02 10.15
N ASN A 133 2.29 -13.11 11.11
CA ASN A 133 3.14 -11.94 10.92
C ASN A 133 4.57 -12.36 10.52
N GLY A 134 5.19 -11.68 9.56
CA GLY A 134 6.62 -11.87 9.25
C GLY A 134 6.95 -11.87 7.76
N HIS A 135 8.13 -12.42 7.45
CA HIS A 135 8.71 -12.36 6.11
C HIS A 135 8.48 -13.65 5.33
N TYR A 136 7.96 -13.50 4.12
CA TYR A 136 7.66 -14.57 3.19
C TYR A 136 8.50 -14.42 1.94
N GLU A 137 9.04 -15.52 1.45
CA GLU A 137 9.89 -15.53 0.25
C GLU A 137 9.34 -16.53 -0.75
N PHE A 138 9.15 -16.06 -1.99
CA PHE A 138 8.88 -16.91 -3.14
C PHE A 138 10.18 -17.10 -3.93
N ILE A 139 10.61 -18.34 -4.04
CA ILE A 139 11.92 -18.73 -4.55
C ILE A 139 11.72 -19.59 -5.80
N CYS A 140 12.45 -19.28 -6.87
CA CYS A 140 12.52 -20.09 -8.08
C CYS A 140 13.98 -20.56 -8.31
N GLY A 141 14.25 -21.87 -8.18
CA GLY A 141 15.62 -22.39 -8.14
C GLY A 141 16.32 -21.84 -6.89
N ASP A 142 17.42 -21.11 -7.10
CA ASP A 142 18.17 -20.43 -6.05
C ASP A 142 17.88 -18.91 -5.97
N ASN A 143 16.97 -18.41 -6.83
CA ASN A 143 16.68 -16.98 -6.93
C ASN A 143 15.43 -16.62 -6.12
N ILE A 144 15.55 -15.60 -5.28
CA ILE A 144 14.42 -14.97 -4.61
C ILE A 144 13.72 -14.05 -5.61
N GLU A 145 12.53 -14.42 -6.05
CA GLU A 145 11.74 -13.62 -7.01
C GLU A 145 10.87 -12.58 -6.30
N ARG A 146 10.46 -12.87 -5.05
CA ARG A 146 9.62 -11.97 -4.25
C ARG A 146 9.81 -12.18 -2.76
N ILE A 147 9.80 -11.07 -2.03
CA ILE A 147 9.80 -10.97 -0.58
C ILE A 147 8.53 -10.19 -0.18
N ILE A 148 7.75 -10.72 0.76
CA ILE A 148 6.61 -10.02 1.35
C ILE A 148 6.79 -9.93 2.86
N GLU A 149 6.63 -8.73 3.41
CA GLU A 149 6.45 -8.51 4.84
C GLU A 149 4.95 -8.43 5.14
N LEU A 150 4.40 -9.50 5.71
CA LEU A 150 2.98 -9.57 6.09
C LEU A 150 2.80 -9.03 7.51
N ARG A 151 1.93 -8.01 7.63
CA ARG A 151 1.47 -7.44 8.88
C ARG A 151 -0.02 -7.71 9.10
N VAL A 152 -0.36 -8.48 10.12
CA VAL A 152 -1.74 -8.82 10.49
C VAL A 152 -2.20 -7.89 11.62
N VAL A 153 -3.33 -7.22 11.40
CA VAL A 153 -3.85 -6.20 12.32
C VAL A 153 -5.30 -6.51 12.73
N PHE A 154 -5.69 -6.07 13.93
CA PHE A 154 -7.10 -6.03 14.30
C PHE A 154 -7.76 -4.79 13.70
N ILE A 155 -8.80 -4.99 12.90
CA ILE A 155 -9.57 -3.88 12.34
C ILE A 155 -10.87 -3.70 13.13
N SER A 156 -11.00 -2.56 13.78
CA SER A 156 -12.23 -2.17 14.48
C SER A 156 -13.29 -1.72 13.46
N ASN A 157 -14.52 -2.19 13.59
CA ASN A 157 -15.61 -1.78 12.70
C ASN A 157 -16.30 -0.52 13.22
N ILE A 158 -16.58 0.43 12.32
CA ILE A 158 -17.37 1.63 12.61
C ILE A 158 -18.33 1.91 11.45
N SER A 159 -19.49 2.48 11.73
CA SER A 159 -20.49 2.79 10.70
C SER A 159 -20.97 4.24 10.77
N ALA A 160 -21.31 4.82 9.62
CA ALA A 160 -21.87 6.16 9.51
C ALA A 160 -22.97 6.20 8.45
N SER A 161 -23.91 7.11 8.58
CA SER A 161 -24.74 7.53 7.46
C SER A 161 -24.00 8.56 6.61
N GLU A 162 -24.32 8.63 5.33
CA GLU A 162 -23.81 9.67 4.44
C GLU A 162 -24.10 11.07 5.01
N GLY A 163 -23.10 11.96 4.98
CA GLY A 163 -23.15 13.30 5.56
C GLY A 163 -22.91 13.37 7.08
N GLU A 164 -22.91 12.25 7.80
CA GLU A 164 -22.64 12.22 9.25
C GLU A 164 -21.13 12.36 9.53
N PRO A 165 -20.72 13.17 10.52
CA PRO A 165 -19.31 13.25 10.90
C PRO A 165 -18.85 11.97 11.61
N ARG A 166 -17.59 11.58 11.37
CA ARG A 166 -16.92 10.49 12.07
C ARG A 166 -15.52 10.83 12.52
N LYS A 167 -15.19 10.35 13.71
CA LYS A 167 -13.85 10.40 14.29
C LYS A 167 -13.31 8.98 14.42
N LEU A 168 -12.18 8.72 13.79
CA LEU A 168 -11.42 7.47 13.89
C LEU A 168 -10.25 7.69 14.84
N PRO A 169 -10.29 7.18 16.08
CA PRO A 169 -9.21 7.41 17.01
C PRO A 169 -7.99 6.57 16.67
N CYS A 170 -6.81 7.17 16.80
CA CYS A 170 -5.55 6.44 16.68
C CYS A 170 -5.00 6.11 18.06
N PHE A 171 -4.89 4.83 18.37
CA PHE A 171 -4.33 4.34 19.62
C PHE A 171 -2.94 3.75 19.40
N SER A 172 -1.95 4.17 20.19
CA SER A 172 -0.62 3.56 20.21
C SER A 172 0.01 3.67 21.59
N LEU A 173 0.84 2.71 21.96
CA LEU A 173 1.67 2.78 23.16
C LEU A 173 2.84 3.74 22.90
N THR A 174 2.79 4.90 23.52
CA THR A 174 3.80 5.97 23.37
C THR A 174 4.64 6.19 24.62
N GLN A 175 4.41 5.41 25.69
CA GLN A 175 5.15 5.55 26.95
C GLN A 175 6.65 5.33 26.72
N GLY A 176 7.45 6.33 27.10
CA GLY A 176 8.90 6.29 26.97
C GLY A 176 9.44 6.39 25.55
N VAL A 177 8.59 6.74 24.56
CA VAL A 177 9.00 6.86 23.16
C VAL A 177 8.73 8.26 22.64
N ASP A 178 9.72 8.86 21.96
CA ASP A 178 9.53 10.12 21.26
C ASP A 178 8.77 9.88 19.94
N VAL A 179 7.56 10.45 19.87
CA VAL A 179 6.68 10.34 18.71
C VAL A 179 6.92 11.56 17.82
N LYS A 180 7.13 11.34 16.52
CA LYS A 180 7.37 12.43 15.58
C LYS A 180 6.07 12.95 14.97
N PHE A 181 5.28 12.04 14.40
CA PHE A 181 4.02 12.36 13.75
C PHE A 181 3.16 11.11 13.61
N VAL A 182 1.91 11.33 13.23
CA VAL A 182 0.95 10.29 12.87
C VAL A 182 0.61 10.38 11.39
N GLN A 183 0.52 9.22 10.75
CA GLN A 183 0.21 9.07 9.34
C GLN A 183 -1.00 8.17 9.18
N TRP A 184 -2.07 8.72 8.61
CA TRP A 184 -3.25 7.96 8.22
C TRP A 184 -3.17 7.57 6.76
N GLU A 185 -3.49 6.32 6.47
CA GLU A 185 -3.56 5.80 5.11
C GLU A 185 -4.89 5.09 4.86
N THR A 186 -5.35 5.20 3.62
CA THR A 186 -6.43 4.37 3.08
C THR A 186 -6.06 3.95 1.66
N ASN A 187 -6.35 2.71 1.30
CA ASN A 187 -6.00 2.16 -0.02
C ASN A 187 -4.53 2.35 -0.42
N GLY A 188 -3.61 2.33 0.56
CA GLY A 188 -2.17 2.56 0.35
C GLY A 188 -1.78 4.02 0.04
N GLN A 189 -2.72 4.96 0.17
CA GLN A 189 -2.48 6.40 -0.04
C GLN A 189 -2.55 7.17 1.27
N LEU A 190 -1.68 8.17 1.41
CA LEU A 190 -1.67 9.09 2.53
C LEU A 190 -2.96 9.93 2.53
N VAL A 191 -3.71 9.86 3.63
CA VAL A 191 -4.89 10.70 3.87
C VAL A 191 -4.46 11.99 4.56
N ILE A 192 -3.79 11.87 5.71
CA ILE A 192 -3.32 13.00 6.49
C ILE A 192 -2.06 12.63 7.27
N LYS A 193 -1.19 13.63 7.45
CA LYS A 193 -0.07 13.60 8.39
C LYS A 193 -0.35 14.64 9.47
N VAL A 194 -0.42 14.20 10.73
CA VAL A 194 -0.75 15.04 11.89
C VAL A 194 0.44 15.07 12.83
N ASP A 195 0.84 16.27 13.27
CA ASP A 195 1.85 16.44 14.33
C ASP A 195 1.28 16.06 15.70
N LEU A 196 2.06 16.22 16.77
CA LEU A 196 1.69 15.81 18.13
C LEU A 196 0.40 16.52 18.63
N GLY A 197 -0.61 15.75 19.03
CA GLY A 197 -1.92 16.25 19.45
C GLY A 197 -3.02 15.17 19.48
N ASP A 198 -4.25 15.53 19.08
CA ASP A 198 -5.31 14.54 18.83
C ASP A 198 -4.99 13.77 17.54
N LEU A 199 -4.55 12.53 17.70
CA LEU A 199 -4.06 11.68 16.61
C LEU A 199 -5.18 11.11 15.72
N SER A 200 -6.42 11.52 15.96
CA SER A 200 -7.60 10.97 15.30
C SER A 200 -7.82 11.57 13.92
N LEU A 201 -8.31 10.74 12.97
CA LEU A 201 -8.81 11.23 11.70
C LEU A 201 -10.28 11.66 11.88
N ILE A 202 -10.60 12.90 11.47
CA ILE A 202 -11.96 13.44 11.49
C ILE A 202 -12.45 13.57 10.05
N LEU A 203 -13.50 12.83 9.73
CA LEU A 203 -14.28 12.92 8.49
C LEU A 203 -15.50 13.79 8.79
N GLU A 204 -15.52 15.02 8.30
CA GLU A 204 -16.59 15.97 8.66
C GLU A 204 -17.93 15.62 8.02
N ARG A 205 -17.92 15.11 6.78
CA ARG A 205 -19.12 14.73 6.02
C ARG A 205 -18.84 13.47 5.20
N VAL A 206 -19.02 12.32 5.83
CA VAL A 206 -18.73 11.02 5.23
C VAL A 206 -19.52 10.82 3.93
N GLN A 207 -18.85 10.41 2.86
CA GLN A 207 -19.43 10.03 1.57
C GLN A 207 -19.40 8.50 1.38
N LEU A 208 -20.14 7.98 0.41
CA LEU A 208 -20.13 6.54 0.12
C LEU A 208 -18.74 6.04 -0.30
N GLU A 209 -17.98 6.86 -1.01
CA GLU A 209 -16.59 6.58 -1.42
C GLU A 209 -15.59 6.57 -0.26
N ASP A 210 -15.92 7.15 0.90
CA ASP A 210 -15.09 7.06 2.11
C ASP A 210 -15.16 5.66 2.75
N GLN A 211 -16.00 4.76 2.23
CA GLN A 211 -16.02 3.38 2.72
C GLN A 211 -14.67 2.69 2.46
N GLY A 212 -14.09 2.11 3.50
CA GLY A 212 -12.85 1.37 3.37
C GLY A 212 -12.14 1.12 4.69
N ASP A 213 -10.94 0.59 4.57
CA ASP A 213 -10.03 0.38 5.69
C ASP A 213 -9.08 1.57 5.82
N TYR A 214 -8.96 2.07 7.04
CA TYR A 214 -8.11 3.18 7.43
C TYR A 214 -7.07 2.67 8.43
N TYR A 215 -5.81 2.99 8.17
CA TYR A 215 -4.67 2.56 8.96
C TYR A 215 -3.96 3.77 9.54
N CYS A 216 -3.79 3.78 10.86
CA CYS A 216 -3.06 4.81 11.56
C CYS A 216 -1.68 4.30 11.97
N TYR A 217 -0.65 4.94 11.44
CA TYR A 217 0.74 4.66 11.78
C TYR A 217 1.30 5.76 12.66
N VAL A 218 1.77 5.38 13.85
CA VAL A 218 2.46 6.30 14.76
C VAL A 218 3.97 6.17 14.52
N GLN A 219 4.58 7.21 13.97
CA GLN A 219 6.00 7.22 13.68
C GLN A 219 6.80 7.56 14.94
N LYS A 220 7.69 6.64 15.30
CA LYS A 220 8.62 6.73 16.43
C LYS A 220 10.04 6.92 15.89
N ASP A 221 11.01 7.18 16.76
CA ASP A 221 12.44 7.29 16.40
C ASP A 221 13.00 6.03 15.70
N SER A 222 12.32 4.88 15.77
CA SER A 222 12.67 3.70 14.98
C SER A 222 12.39 3.92 13.49
N LYS A 223 13.31 3.48 12.62
CA LYS A 223 13.05 3.38 11.17
C LYS A 223 11.93 2.39 10.84
N GLU A 224 11.60 1.50 11.76
CA GLU A 224 10.54 0.52 11.60
C GLU A 224 9.16 1.13 11.83
N ARG A 225 8.25 0.77 10.94
CA ARG A 225 6.83 1.12 11.03
C ARG A 225 6.20 0.27 12.15
N GLY A 226 5.61 0.91 13.14
CA GLY A 226 4.89 0.22 14.23
C GLY A 226 3.59 -0.44 13.75
N ASP A 227 2.98 -1.28 14.60
CA ASP A 227 1.67 -1.86 14.31
C ASP A 227 0.59 -0.77 14.25
N PRO A 228 -0.14 -0.64 13.13
CA PRO A 228 -1.12 0.43 13.01
C PRO A 228 -2.40 0.09 13.78
N ALA A 229 -3.03 1.12 14.35
CA ALA A 229 -4.44 1.03 14.69
C ALA A 229 -5.25 1.07 13.39
N ALA A 230 -6.24 0.19 13.23
CA ALA A 230 -6.98 0.06 11.99
C ALA A 230 -8.51 0.11 12.19
N TRP A 231 -9.19 0.75 11.24
CA TRP A 231 -10.64 0.95 11.25
C TRP A 231 -11.26 0.60 9.91
N ARG A 232 -12.37 -0.15 9.93
CA ARG A 232 -13.21 -0.40 8.74
C ARG A 232 -14.44 0.47 8.83
N LEU A 233 -14.48 1.54 8.04
CA LEU A 233 -15.62 2.43 7.94
C LEU A 233 -16.64 1.85 6.96
N ARG A 234 -17.87 1.64 7.44
CA ARG A 234 -19.03 1.26 6.60
C ARG A 234 -19.98 2.43 6.47
N VAL A 235 -20.30 2.83 5.24
CA VAL A 235 -21.16 3.99 4.98
C VAL A 235 -22.52 3.51 4.50
N ARG A 236 -23.58 4.04 5.11
CA ARG A 236 -24.96 3.78 4.70
C ARG A 236 -25.45 4.98 3.92
N GLN A 237 -25.93 4.74 2.70
CA GLN A 237 -26.62 5.76 1.94
C GLN A 237 -27.88 6.20 2.70
N GLU A 238 -28.07 7.50 2.88
CA GLU A 238 -29.37 7.99 3.33
C GLU A 238 -30.40 7.64 2.25
N ARG A 239 -31.46 6.93 2.64
CA ARG A 239 -32.59 6.75 1.72
C ARG A 239 -33.10 8.14 1.38
N PRO A 240 -33.25 8.51 0.08
CA PRO A 240 -33.91 9.76 -0.25
C PRO A 240 -35.30 9.71 0.37
N SER A 241 -35.52 10.55 1.37
CA SER A 241 -36.86 10.80 1.87
C SER A 241 -37.63 11.33 0.66
N ILE A 242 -38.63 10.57 0.21
CA ILE A 242 -39.59 11.05 -0.79
C ILE A 242 -40.21 12.30 -0.17
N LYS A 243 -39.72 13.47 -0.54
CA LYS A 243 -40.43 14.72 -0.30
C LYS A 243 -41.66 14.62 -1.17
N THR A 244 -42.79 14.26 -0.57
CA THR A 244 -44.09 14.38 -1.21
C THR A 244 -44.23 15.84 -1.61
N PHE A 245 -44.03 16.14 -2.90
CA PHE A 245 -44.39 17.43 -3.46
C PHE A 245 -45.92 17.48 -3.41
N THR A 246 -46.47 18.05 -2.34
CA THR A 246 -47.87 18.46 -2.32
C THR A 246 -48.00 19.57 -3.35
N THR A 247 -48.38 19.20 -4.58
CA THR A 247 -48.73 20.15 -5.63
C THR A 247 -49.82 21.07 -5.07
N PRO A 248 -49.62 22.40 -4.97
CA PRO A 248 -50.73 23.28 -4.65
C PRO A 248 -51.76 23.11 -5.77
N SER A 249 -52.99 22.76 -5.41
CA SER A 249 -54.12 22.77 -6.31
C SER A 249 -54.35 24.20 -6.78
N VAL A 250 -53.74 24.57 -7.91
CA VAL A 250 -54.09 25.78 -8.62
C VAL A 250 -55.48 25.55 -9.21
N SER A 251 -56.49 26.05 -8.51
CA SER A 251 -57.84 26.22 -9.04
C SER A 251 -57.77 27.21 -10.20
N ILE A 252 -57.51 26.73 -11.41
CA ILE A 252 -57.59 27.54 -12.62
C ILE A 252 -59.06 27.95 -12.79
N LYS A 253 -59.41 29.19 -12.44
CA LYS A 253 -60.67 29.80 -12.86
C LYS A 253 -60.63 29.95 -14.38
N LEU A 254 -61.24 29.00 -15.09
CA LEU A 254 -61.41 28.98 -16.55
C LEU A 254 -62.25 30.15 -17.13
N GLY A 255 -62.66 31.13 -16.32
CA GLY A 255 -63.61 32.19 -16.71
C GLY A 255 -63.01 33.38 -17.46
N ALA A 256 -61.69 33.62 -17.39
CA ALA A 256 -61.09 34.82 -17.99
C ALA A 256 -60.55 34.61 -19.41
N TYR A 257 -60.12 33.39 -19.77
CA TYR A 257 -59.47 33.13 -21.06
C TYR A 257 -60.45 33.11 -22.25
N LEU A 258 -61.72 32.73 -22.02
CA LEU A 258 -62.74 32.70 -23.07
C LEU A 258 -63.18 34.11 -23.51
N ILE A 259 -63.10 35.11 -22.64
CA ILE A 259 -63.50 36.49 -22.98
C ILE A 259 -62.45 37.16 -23.87
N PHE A 260 -61.16 36.91 -23.63
CA PHE A 260 -60.08 37.43 -24.48
C PHE A 260 -60.05 36.80 -25.87
N ALA A 261 -60.37 35.51 -25.99
CA ALA A 261 -60.46 34.84 -27.29
C ALA A 261 -61.62 35.40 -28.14
N HIS A 262 -62.76 35.72 -27.53
CA HIS A 262 -63.92 36.26 -28.27
C HIS A 262 -63.68 37.70 -28.77
N LEU A 263 -62.95 38.53 -28.01
CA LEU A 263 -62.59 39.89 -28.44
C LEU A 263 -61.51 39.90 -29.53
N TYR A 264 -60.61 38.91 -29.55
CA TYR A 264 -59.56 38.84 -30.55
C TYR A 264 -60.09 38.40 -31.93
N ILE A 265 -61.04 37.45 -31.97
CA ILE A 265 -61.65 36.98 -33.23
C ILE A 265 -62.48 38.09 -33.89
N ASN A 266 -63.25 38.87 -33.12
CA ASN A 266 -64.04 39.98 -33.67
C ASN A 266 -63.18 41.13 -34.23
N LYS A 267 -61.95 41.29 -33.73
CA LYS A 267 -61.01 42.30 -34.23
C LYS A 267 -60.32 41.86 -35.53
N LEU A 268 -60.20 40.56 -35.77
CA LEU A 268 -59.67 40.00 -37.01
C LEU A 268 -60.70 40.05 -38.16
N PHE A 269 -61.98 39.76 -37.88
CA PHE A 269 -63.03 39.82 -38.92
C PHE A 269 -63.35 41.23 -39.43
N LYS A 270 -63.06 42.30 -38.66
CA LYS A 270 -63.22 43.68 -39.13
C LYS A 270 -62.08 44.20 -40.01
N LYS A 271 -61.00 43.44 -40.19
CA LYS A 271 -59.80 43.86 -40.94
C LYS A 271 -59.59 43.12 -42.27
N THR A 272 -60.42 42.13 -42.58
CA THR A 272 -60.47 41.45 -43.87
C THR A 272 -61.86 41.64 -44.45
N GLY A 273 -62.06 42.69 -45.25
CA GLY A 273 -63.28 42.88 -46.01
C GLY A 273 -63.39 41.85 -47.13
N VAL A 274 -64.20 40.82 -46.89
CA VAL A 274 -65.01 40.07 -47.87
C VAL A 274 -66.34 39.80 -47.19
#